data_AF-A0AAJ2NS04-F1
#
_entry.id   AF-A0AAJ2NS04-F1
#
_cell.length_a   1.000
_cell.length_b   1.000
_cell.length_c   1.000
_cell.angle_alpha   90.00
_cell.angle_beta   90.00
_cell.angle_gamma   90.00
#
_symmetry.space_group_name_H-M   'P 1'
#
loop_
_entity.id
_entity.type
_entity.pdbx_description
1 polymer ?
#
loop_
_entity_poly.entity_id
_entity_poly.type
_entity_poly.pdbx_seq_one_letter_code
_entity_poly.pdbx_strand_id
1 'polypeptide(L)'
;LILSTTGDDNKKEYELIQSMVDYGVDGIVLATVDKGNAKTIKFLKDESVPHVLINRAPLDYEGNLVRINSYRAGEMATEYLIKFGHKDIAFIGGDRLNSWEREKGFKDTLYKHGIVLKDNRIIVTDYDRDSAYRDIQKFIAQNILP
;
A
#
# COMPACT_ATOMS: atom_id res chain seq x y z
N LEU A 1 -25.29 -3.99 -9.52
CA LEU A 1 -24.01 -3.47 -8.99
C LEU A 1 -24.22 -3.08 -7.53
N ILE A 2 -23.49 -3.72 -6.62
CA ILE A 2 -23.48 -3.39 -5.19
C ILE A 2 -22.11 -2.75 -4.88
N LEU A 3 -22.10 -1.67 -4.10
CA LEU A 3 -20.88 -1.00 -3.66
C LEU A 3 -20.89 -0.90 -2.14
N SER A 4 -19.75 -1.14 -1.50
CA SER A 4 -19.60 -1.00 -0.06
C SER A 4 -18.19 -0.57 0.31
N THR A 5 -18.04 0.02 1.49
CA THR A 5 -16.74 0.41 2.05
C THR A 5 -16.47 -0.33 3.34
N THR A 6 -15.29 -0.94 3.42
CA THR A 6 -14.84 -1.70 4.59
C THR A 6 -14.24 -0.80 5.67
N GLY A 7 -13.84 0.44 5.32
CA GLY A 7 -13.18 1.35 6.25
C GLY A 7 -11.83 0.85 6.75
N ASP A 8 -11.12 0.06 5.93
CA ASP A 8 -9.89 -0.64 6.32
C ASP A 8 -10.07 -1.55 7.58
N ASP A 9 -11.27 -2.16 7.73
CA ASP A 9 -11.57 -3.14 8.78
C ASP A 9 -11.79 -4.55 8.19
N ASN A 10 -10.98 -5.52 8.65
CA ASN A 10 -11.01 -6.91 8.18
C ASN A 10 -12.32 -7.65 8.50
N LYS A 11 -12.90 -7.39 9.68
CA LYS A 11 -14.16 -8.02 10.09
C LYS A 11 -15.31 -7.50 9.22
N LYS A 12 -15.37 -6.19 9.03
CA LYS A 12 -16.37 -5.54 8.19
C LYS A 12 -16.23 -5.95 6.73
N GLU A 13 -15.00 -6.09 6.22
CA GLU A 13 -14.77 -6.68 4.89
C GLU A 13 -15.43 -8.05 4.76
N TYR A 14 -15.15 -8.95 5.70
CA TYR A 14 -15.69 -10.30 5.67
C TYR A 14 -17.24 -10.31 5.70
N GLU A 15 -17.85 -9.58 6.64
CA GLU A 15 -19.32 -9.51 6.79
C GLU A 15 -20.03 -8.92 5.56
N LEU A 16 -19.45 -7.87 4.96
CA LEU A 16 -19.98 -7.27 3.73
C LEU A 16 -19.86 -8.23 2.55
N ILE A 17 -18.75 -8.94 2.44
CA ILE A 17 -18.53 -9.91 1.36
C ILE A 17 -19.49 -11.09 1.49
N GLN A 18 -19.69 -11.64 2.69
CA GLN A 18 -20.72 -12.65 2.93
C GLN A 18 -22.10 -12.16 2.50
N SER A 19 -22.48 -10.95 2.93
CA SER A 19 -23.77 -10.38 2.55
C SER A 19 -23.92 -10.26 1.03
N MET A 20 -22.89 -9.82 0.31
CA MET A 20 -22.93 -9.74 -1.16
C MET A 20 -23.11 -11.11 -1.81
N VAL A 21 -22.43 -12.14 -1.31
CA VAL A 21 -22.59 -13.51 -1.79
C VAL A 21 -24.01 -14.02 -1.51
N ASP A 22 -24.57 -13.76 -0.32
CA ASP A 22 -25.95 -14.12 0.02
C ASP A 22 -26.98 -13.41 -0.87
N TYR A 23 -26.69 -12.19 -1.33
CA TYR A 23 -27.50 -11.48 -2.32
C TYR A 23 -27.37 -12.01 -3.76
N GLY A 24 -26.52 -13.01 -4.00
CA GLY A 24 -26.38 -13.67 -5.30
C GLY A 24 -25.60 -12.84 -6.32
N VAL A 25 -24.52 -12.16 -5.92
CA VAL A 25 -23.64 -11.48 -6.89
C VAL A 25 -22.91 -12.50 -7.79
N ASP A 26 -22.81 -12.19 -9.08
CA ASP A 26 -22.09 -13.04 -10.05
C ASP A 26 -20.56 -13.00 -9.89
N GLY A 27 -20.05 -12.01 -9.17
CA GLY A 27 -18.62 -11.88 -8.89
C GLY A 27 -18.25 -10.61 -8.13
N ILE A 28 -17.00 -10.56 -7.65
CA ILE A 28 -16.53 -9.52 -6.72
C ILE A 28 -15.21 -8.90 -7.20
N VAL A 29 -15.15 -7.57 -7.20
CA VAL A 29 -13.90 -6.81 -7.32
C VAL A 29 -13.55 -6.27 -5.93
N LEU A 30 -12.45 -6.75 -5.35
CA LEU A 30 -12.11 -6.48 -3.95
C LEU A 30 -10.81 -5.69 -3.82
N ALA A 31 -10.93 -4.45 -3.31
CA ALA A 31 -9.81 -3.70 -2.74
C ALA A 31 -9.61 -4.12 -1.29
N THR A 32 -8.94 -5.24 -1.07
CA THR A 32 -8.84 -5.87 0.26
C THR A 32 -8.13 -4.99 1.28
N VAL A 33 -8.34 -5.14 2.59
CA VAL A 33 -7.73 -4.33 3.66
C VAL A 33 -6.21 -4.56 3.91
N ASP A 34 -5.59 -5.62 3.36
CA ASP A 34 -4.18 -6.06 3.58
C ASP A 34 -3.99 -6.94 4.85
N LYS A 35 -2.84 -7.65 4.94
CA LYS A 35 -2.37 -8.58 5.99
C LYS A 35 -3.45 -9.10 6.95
N GLY A 36 -4.03 -10.25 6.61
CA GLY A 36 -4.96 -10.97 7.49
C GLY A 36 -6.23 -11.47 6.80
N ASN A 37 -6.52 -11.00 5.58
CA ASN A 37 -7.74 -11.38 4.84
C ASN A 37 -7.68 -12.74 4.13
N ALA A 38 -6.83 -13.65 4.62
CA ALA A 38 -6.90 -15.06 4.26
C ALA A 38 -8.32 -15.61 4.45
N LYS A 39 -9.07 -15.13 5.46
CA LYS A 39 -10.46 -15.55 5.71
C LYS A 39 -11.42 -15.13 4.59
N THR A 40 -11.45 -13.86 4.19
CA THR A 40 -12.34 -13.36 3.12
C THR A 40 -12.03 -14.03 1.79
N ILE A 41 -10.74 -14.12 1.45
CA ILE A 41 -10.30 -14.76 0.20
C ILE A 41 -10.62 -16.25 0.22
N LYS A 42 -10.39 -16.93 1.35
CA LYS A 42 -10.75 -18.33 1.50
C LYS A 42 -12.25 -18.56 1.33
N PHE A 43 -13.09 -17.73 1.95
CA PHE A 43 -14.54 -17.80 1.79
C PHE A 43 -14.95 -17.67 0.33
N LEU A 44 -14.43 -16.67 -0.40
CA LEU A 44 -14.72 -16.52 -1.83
C LEU A 44 -14.28 -17.73 -2.67
N LYS A 45 -13.15 -18.35 -2.32
CA LYS A 45 -12.69 -19.59 -2.97
C LYS A 45 -13.59 -20.78 -2.64
N ASP A 46 -13.96 -20.95 -1.37
CA ASP A 46 -14.79 -22.06 -0.90
C ASP A 46 -16.21 -21.99 -1.48
N GLU A 47 -16.78 -20.80 -1.62
CA GLU A 47 -18.08 -20.54 -2.27
C GLU A 47 -18.01 -20.51 -3.81
N SER A 48 -16.83 -20.73 -4.40
CA SER A 48 -16.61 -20.67 -5.86
C SER A 48 -17.07 -19.35 -6.51
N VAL A 49 -16.98 -18.24 -5.77
CA VAL A 49 -17.38 -16.92 -6.26
C VAL A 49 -16.25 -16.33 -7.10
N PRO A 50 -16.50 -15.99 -8.39
CA PRO A 50 -15.50 -15.33 -9.22
C PRO A 50 -15.07 -14.00 -8.60
N HIS A 51 -13.77 -13.81 -8.42
CA HIS A 51 -13.25 -12.58 -7.82
C HIS A 51 -11.91 -12.15 -8.41
N VAL A 52 -11.68 -10.83 -8.36
CA VAL A 52 -10.42 -10.19 -8.71
C VAL A 52 -10.03 -9.25 -7.58
N LEU A 53 -8.79 -9.38 -7.09
CA LEU A 53 -8.24 -8.42 -6.15
C LEU A 53 -7.66 -7.22 -6.91
N ILE A 54 -7.77 -6.04 -6.32
CA ILE A 54 -7.18 -4.82 -6.88
C ILE A 54 -6.27 -4.14 -5.86
N ASN A 55 -5.25 -3.44 -6.35
CA ASN A 55 -4.29 -2.62 -5.61
C ASN A 55 -3.32 -3.40 -4.69
N ARG A 56 -3.81 -4.39 -3.92
CA ARG A 56 -3.02 -5.19 -2.99
C ARG A 56 -3.63 -6.58 -2.77
N ALA A 57 -2.81 -7.51 -2.31
CA ALA A 57 -3.19 -8.88 -1.97
C ALA A 57 -2.23 -9.44 -0.91
N PRO A 58 -2.62 -10.49 -0.16
CA PRO A 58 -1.70 -11.28 0.64
C PRO A 58 -0.50 -11.78 -0.18
N LEU A 59 0.66 -11.98 0.48
CA LEU A 59 1.91 -12.38 -0.18
C LEU A 59 1.80 -13.73 -0.91
N ASP A 60 0.99 -14.63 -0.39
CA ASP A 60 0.72 -15.99 -0.87
C ASP A 60 -0.58 -16.06 -1.71
N TYR A 61 -1.12 -14.92 -2.14
CA TYR A 61 -2.34 -14.91 -2.93
C TYR A 61 -2.12 -15.49 -4.33
N GLU A 62 -2.72 -16.66 -4.56
CA GLU A 62 -2.88 -17.27 -5.87
C GLU A 62 -4.27 -16.93 -6.42
N GLY A 63 -4.32 -16.06 -7.44
CA GLY A 63 -5.55 -15.65 -8.11
C GLY A 63 -5.37 -14.41 -8.99
N ASN A 64 -6.49 -13.89 -9.50
CA ASN A 64 -6.48 -12.70 -10.36
C ASN A 64 -6.21 -11.44 -9.52
N LEU A 65 -5.14 -10.72 -9.84
CA LEU A 65 -4.73 -9.50 -9.14
C LEU A 65 -4.37 -8.42 -10.15
N VAL A 66 -5.03 -7.26 -10.04
CA VAL A 66 -4.70 -6.05 -10.80
C VAL A 66 -4.04 -5.06 -9.87
N ARG A 67 -2.75 -4.79 -10.09
CA ARG A 67 -1.95 -3.84 -9.31
C ARG A 67 -0.93 -3.14 -10.18
N ILE A 68 -0.43 -2.01 -9.70
CA ILE A 68 0.72 -1.35 -10.30
C ILE A 68 2.03 -1.99 -9.81
N ASN A 69 3.11 -1.75 -10.54
CA ASN A 69 4.47 -2.02 -10.06
C ASN A 69 4.89 -0.89 -9.09
N SER A 70 4.59 -1.06 -7.80
CA SER A 70 4.90 -0.08 -6.76
C SER A 70 6.40 0.12 -6.56
N TYR A 71 7.21 -0.92 -6.79
CA TYR A 71 8.68 -0.80 -6.80
C TYR A 71 9.15 0.18 -7.88
N ARG A 72 8.70 -0.04 -9.12
CA ARG A 72 9.06 0.85 -10.25
C ARG A 72 8.55 2.27 -10.02
N ALA A 73 7.40 2.45 -9.38
CA ALA A 73 6.90 3.77 -9.01
C ALA A 73 7.85 4.49 -8.02
N GLY A 74 8.36 3.78 -7.01
CA GLY A 74 9.36 4.31 -6.07
C GLY A 74 10.67 4.68 -6.77
N GLU A 75 11.14 3.83 -7.68
CA GLU A 75 12.32 4.10 -8.50
C GLU A 75 12.14 5.35 -9.37
N MET A 76 11.07 5.43 -10.16
CA MET A 76 10.79 6.56 -11.05
C MET A 76 10.68 7.90 -10.30
N ALA A 77 10.00 7.92 -9.15
CA ALA A 77 9.88 9.13 -8.34
C ALA A 77 11.24 9.60 -7.80
N THR A 78 12.10 8.66 -7.41
CA THR A 78 13.44 8.94 -6.89
C THR A 78 14.39 9.40 -7.99
N GLU A 79 14.38 8.72 -9.15
CA GLU A 79 15.14 9.11 -10.35
C GLU A 79 14.79 10.54 -10.78
N TYR A 80 13.50 10.90 -10.74
CA TYR A 80 13.04 12.24 -11.06
C TYR A 80 13.67 13.29 -10.16
N LEU A 81 13.65 13.09 -8.83
CA LEU A 81 14.26 14.04 -7.88
C LEU A 81 15.78 14.14 -8.08
N ILE A 82 16.47 13.02 -8.26
CA ILE A 82 17.92 13.00 -8.50
C ILE A 82 18.26 13.77 -9.80
N LYS A 83 17.46 13.61 -10.85
CA LYS A 83 17.64 14.33 -12.13
C LYS A 83 17.61 15.85 -11.96
N PHE A 84 16.87 16.36 -10.98
CA PHE A 84 16.84 17.80 -10.64
C PHE A 84 17.92 18.22 -9.64
N GLY A 85 18.83 17.32 -9.28
CA GLY A 85 19.99 17.62 -8.42
C GLY A 85 19.75 17.39 -6.93
N HIS A 86 18.60 16.82 -6.53
CA HIS A 86 18.35 16.47 -5.13
C HIS A 86 19.25 15.31 -4.69
N LYS A 87 19.98 15.50 -3.59
CA LYS A 87 20.90 14.51 -3.01
C LYS A 87 20.57 14.13 -1.57
N ASP A 88 19.66 14.85 -0.94
CA ASP A 88 19.07 14.52 0.34
C ASP A 88 17.57 14.39 0.10
N ILE A 89 17.01 13.19 0.28
CA ILE A 89 15.63 12.87 -0.07
C ILE A 89 15.04 12.02 1.06
N ALA A 90 13.88 12.42 1.57
CA ALA A 90 13.12 11.65 2.53
C ALA A 90 12.01 10.85 1.84
N PHE A 91 11.78 9.63 2.31
CA PHE A 91 10.65 8.79 1.97
C PHE A 91 9.65 8.80 3.12
N ILE A 92 8.41 9.18 2.80
CA ILE A 92 7.28 9.11 3.72
C ILE A 92 6.35 8.02 3.18
N GLY A 93 6.12 6.99 3.97
CA GLY A 93 5.25 5.88 3.63
C GLY A 93 4.54 5.33 4.87
N GLY A 94 3.94 4.15 4.73
CA GLY A 94 3.36 3.41 5.85
C GLY A 94 3.71 1.92 5.81
N ASP A 95 2.96 1.12 6.55
CA ASP A 95 3.25 -0.28 6.87
C ASP A 95 2.58 -1.34 5.95
N ARG A 96 2.06 -0.90 4.80
CA ARG A 96 1.34 -1.73 3.82
C ARG A 96 2.30 -2.20 2.72
N LEU A 97 1.94 -3.31 2.06
CA LEU A 97 2.81 -3.95 1.05
C LEU A 97 3.26 -2.99 -0.07
N ASN A 98 2.33 -2.19 -0.59
CA ASN A 98 2.61 -1.23 -1.66
C ASN A 98 3.60 -0.13 -1.24
N SER A 99 3.54 0.31 0.03
CA SER A 99 4.48 1.28 0.59
C SER A 99 5.88 0.67 0.72
N TRP A 100 5.98 -0.56 1.22
CA TRP A 100 7.25 -1.28 1.33
C TRP A 100 7.94 -1.48 -0.02
N GLU A 101 7.17 -1.80 -1.07
CA GLU A 101 7.71 -1.91 -2.42
C GLU A 101 8.23 -0.58 -2.95
N ARG A 102 7.50 0.53 -2.73
CA ARG A 102 7.95 1.88 -3.09
C ARG A 102 9.21 2.26 -2.33
N GLU A 103 9.26 1.99 -1.03
CA GLU A 103 10.42 2.24 -0.17
C GLU A 103 11.64 1.48 -0.68
N LYS A 104 11.46 0.21 -1.08
CA LYS A 104 12.53 -0.59 -1.68
C LYS A 104 13.01 0.02 -3.00
N GLY A 105 12.09 0.43 -3.88
CA GLY A 105 12.44 1.12 -5.14
C GLY A 105 13.22 2.41 -4.90
N PHE A 106 12.81 3.19 -3.89
CA PHE A 106 13.52 4.39 -3.44
C PHE A 106 14.94 4.07 -2.94
N LYS A 107 15.09 3.14 -2.00
CA LYS A 107 16.37 2.73 -1.41
C LYS A 107 17.36 2.23 -2.47
N ASP A 108 16.91 1.33 -3.33
CA ASP A 108 17.73 0.76 -4.40
C ASP A 108 18.18 1.86 -5.39
N THR A 109 17.32 2.83 -5.68
CA THR A 109 17.63 3.92 -6.61
C THR A 109 18.65 4.89 -6.05
N LEU A 110 18.54 5.25 -4.77
CA LEU A 110 19.57 6.06 -4.09
C LEU A 110 20.92 5.35 -4.12
N TYR A 111 20.93 4.05 -3.79
CA TYR A 111 22.14 3.23 -3.80
C TYR A 111 22.79 3.19 -5.20
N LYS A 112 22.00 2.95 -6.25
CA LYS A 112 22.48 2.96 -7.66
C LYS A 112 23.14 4.28 -8.06
N HIS A 113 22.71 5.40 -7.49
CA HIS A 113 23.25 6.74 -7.79
C HIS A 113 24.34 7.18 -6.79
N GLY A 114 24.79 6.30 -5.89
CA GLY A 114 25.82 6.62 -4.90
C GLY A 114 25.37 7.62 -3.83
N ILE A 115 24.06 7.74 -3.59
CA ILE A 115 23.50 8.61 -2.55
C ILE A 115 23.32 7.80 -1.27
N VAL A 116 23.96 8.24 -0.20
CA VAL A 116 23.84 7.61 1.13
C VAL A 116 22.50 8.00 1.76
N LEU A 117 21.66 7.01 2.02
CA LEU A 117 20.42 7.20 2.77
C LEU A 117 20.75 7.41 4.26
N LYS A 118 20.32 8.54 4.82
CA LYS A 118 20.42 8.80 6.27
C LYS A 118 19.28 8.10 7.00
N ASP A 119 19.54 7.58 8.20
CA ASP A 119 18.55 6.80 8.98
C ASP A 119 17.24 7.56 9.26
N ASN A 120 17.32 8.89 9.40
CA ASN A 120 16.19 9.77 9.65
C ASN A 120 15.38 10.15 8.40
N ARG A 121 15.61 9.49 7.25
CA ARG A 121 14.93 9.78 5.98
C ARG A 121 13.84 8.79 5.63
N ILE A 122 13.60 7.80 6.47
CA ILE A 122 12.44 6.92 6.35
C ILE A 122 11.45 7.29 7.45
N ILE A 123 10.28 7.79 7.06
CA ILE A 123 9.22 8.21 7.96
C ILE A 123 8.01 7.31 7.70
N VAL A 124 7.58 6.58 8.73
CA VAL A 124 6.42 5.69 8.67
C VAL A 124 5.23 6.39 9.32
N THR A 125 4.11 6.50 8.60
CA THR A 125 2.84 7.07 9.05
C THR A 125 1.71 6.02 9.00
N ASP A 126 0.57 6.35 9.60
CA ASP A 126 -0.58 5.49 9.82
C ASP A 126 -1.69 5.62 8.75
N TYR A 127 -1.39 6.28 7.62
CA TYR A 127 -2.35 6.62 6.55
C TYR A 127 -3.53 7.53 6.97
N ASP A 128 -3.54 8.03 8.21
CA ASP A 128 -4.44 9.12 8.61
C ASP A 128 -3.85 10.47 8.23
N ARG A 129 -4.68 11.36 7.67
CA ARG A 129 -4.22 12.65 7.17
C ARG A 129 -3.67 13.53 8.29
N ASP A 130 -4.41 13.63 9.39
CA ASP A 130 -4.10 14.58 10.45
C ASP A 130 -2.89 14.08 11.24
N SER A 131 -2.80 12.78 11.47
CA SER A 131 -1.64 12.11 12.06
C SER A 131 -0.39 12.28 11.21
N ALA A 132 -0.46 11.96 9.91
CA ALA A 132 0.66 12.16 9.00
C ALA A 132 1.09 13.62 8.91
N TYR A 133 0.16 14.57 8.91
CA TYR A 133 0.50 16.00 8.94
C TYR A 133 1.29 16.36 10.20
N ARG A 134 0.83 15.92 11.38
CA ARG A 134 1.54 16.17 12.65
C ARG A 134 2.94 15.57 12.65
N ASP A 135 3.11 14.35 12.15
CA ASP A 135 4.41 13.69 12.14
C ASP A 135 5.39 14.36 11.18
N ILE A 136 4.91 14.82 10.03
CA ILE A 136 5.71 15.61 9.09
C ILE A 136 6.09 16.97 9.71
N GLN A 137 5.18 17.65 10.40
CA GLN A 137 5.49 18.90 11.09
C GLN A 137 6.59 18.72 12.16
N LYS A 138 6.53 17.64 12.94
CA LYS A 138 7.58 17.30 13.91
C LYS A 138 8.92 17.05 13.22
N PHE A 139 8.92 16.34 12.10
CA PHE A 139 10.13 16.09 11.32
C PHE A 139 10.74 17.39 10.76
N ILE A 140 9.90 18.28 10.21
CA ILE A 140 10.33 19.60 9.71
C ILE A 140 10.97 20.43 10.84
N ALA A 141 10.36 20.42 12.03
CA ALA A 141 10.82 21.20 13.18
C ALA A 141 12.19 20.75 13.75
N GLN A 142 12.71 19.59 13.35
CA GLN A 142 14.01 19.08 13.83
C GLN A 142 15.21 19.77 13.16
N ASN A 143 15.02 20.74 12.26
CA ASN A 143 16.10 21.45 11.53
C ASN A 143 17.08 20.53 10.78
N ILE A 144 16.59 19.35 10.39
CA ILE A 144 17.33 18.32 9.63
C ILE A 144 16.73 18.13 8.25
N LEU A 145 16.09 19.16 7.68
CA LEU A 145 15.49 19.07 6.36
C LEU A 145 16.53 18.73 5.28
N PRO A 146 16.12 17.99 4.24
CA PRO A 146 16.95 17.76 3.06
C PRO A 146 17.29 19.02 2.29
#